data_AF-A0AAD4JPS0-F1
#
_entry.id   AF-A0AAD4JPS0-F1
#
_cell.length_a   1.000
_cell.length_b   1.000
_cell.length_c   1.000
_cell.angle_alpha   90.00
_cell.angle_beta   90.00
_cell.angle_gamma   90.00
#
_symmetry.space_group_name_H-M   'P 1'
#
loop_
_entity.id
_entity.type
_entity.pdbx_description
1 polymer ?
#
loop_
_entity_poly.entity_id
_entity_poly.type
_entity_poly.pdbx_seq_one_letter_code
_entity_poly.pdbx_strand_id
1 'polypeptide(L)'
;MFLTRVFGRAFFAAAAKSEASIAAAASYSTGPRNPLEEFFEADRKPDDETPVVYGRSWKASELRLKSWDDLNKLWYVLLKEKNMLMTQRQMLHAQNLRFPNPERISKVRKTMCRIKHVLTERAIEEPDPRRSSEMKRMVNAL
;
A
#
# COMPACT_ATOMS: atom_id res chain seq x y z
N MET A 1 -18.73 74.59 -35.75
CA MET A 1 -19.06 74.09 -37.10
C MET A 1 -18.09 72.93 -37.36
N PHE A 2 -18.47 71.69 -37.62
CA PHE A 2 -19.78 71.09 -37.95
C PHE A 2 -20.10 69.84 -37.09
N LEU A 3 -21.34 69.34 -37.20
CA LEU A 3 -21.81 68.03 -36.70
C LEU A 3 -21.18 66.90 -37.56
N THR A 4 -21.22 65.59 -37.26
CA THR A 4 -22.42 64.74 -37.04
C THR A 4 -22.13 63.38 -36.38
N ARG A 5 -23.20 62.78 -35.82
CA ARG A 5 -23.36 61.35 -35.51
C ARG A 5 -23.69 60.56 -36.82
N VAL A 6 -24.04 59.27 -36.92
CA VAL A 6 -24.48 58.19 -35.99
C VAL A 6 -24.05 56.82 -36.61
N PHE A 7 -24.16 55.72 -35.85
CA PHE A 7 -24.12 54.29 -36.25
C PHE A 7 -22.73 53.67 -36.55
N GLY A 8 -22.44 52.43 -36.13
CA GLY A 8 -23.20 51.52 -35.27
C GLY A 8 -23.08 50.05 -35.70
N ARG A 9 -22.38 49.23 -34.92
CA ARG A 9 -22.55 47.77 -34.96
C ARG A 9 -22.04 47.15 -33.65
N ALA A 10 -22.95 46.62 -32.85
CA ALA A 10 -22.59 45.78 -31.73
C ALA A 10 -22.05 44.43 -32.24
N PHE A 11 -20.89 44.02 -31.73
CA PHE A 11 -20.48 42.62 -31.80
C PHE A 11 -20.66 42.00 -30.42
N PHE A 12 -21.40 40.89 -30.39
CA PHE A 12 -21.86 40.25 -29.18
C PHE A 12 -20.68 39.70 -28.36
N ALA A 13 -20.74 39.89 -27.04
CA ALA A 13 -19.91 39.16 -26.11
C ALA A 13 -20.36 37.69 -26.06
N ALA A 14 -19.55 36.77 -26.59
CA ALA A 14 -19.71 35.34 -26.40
C ALA A 14 -18.76 34.88 -25.29
N ALA A 15 -19.25 34.85 -24.05
CA ALA A 15 -18.53 34.27 -22.92
C ALA A 15 -18.51 32.73 -23.08
N ALA A 16 -17.51 32.23 -23.80
CA ALA A 16 -17.28 30.79 -23.98
C ALA A 16 -16.81 30.16 -22.65
N LYS A 17 -17.76 29.84 -21.77
CA LYS A 17 -17.55 28.84 -20.72
C LYS A 17 -17.40 27.48 -21.39
N SER A 18 -16.17 27.12 -21.77
CA SER A 18 -15.84 25.73 -22.05
C SER A 18 -15.89 24.97 -20.73
N GLU A 19 -16.96 24.21 -20.52
CA GLU A 19 -17.14 23.37 -19.34
C GLU A 19 -15.95 22.41 -19.24
N ALA A 20 -15.27 22.41 -18.09
CA ALA A 20 -14.23 21.43 -17.84
C ALA A 20 -14.88 20.04 -17.84
N SER A 21 -14.26 19.08 -18.52
CA SER A 21 -14.76 17.70 -18.61
C SER A 21 -14.69 17.00 -17.25
N ILE A 22 -15.69 17.22 -16.38
CA ILE A 22 -15.87 16.48 -15.12
C ILE A 22 -16.53 15.13 -15.45
N ALA A 23 -15.78 14.29 -16.16
CA ALA A 23 -16.07 12.89 -16.42
C ALA A 23 -14.73 12.15 -16.60
N ALA A 24 -14.39 11.08 -15.87
CA ALA A 24 -15.21 10.27 -14.98
C ALA A 24 -14.49 9.95 -13.66
N ALA A 25 -15.20 10.14 -12.55
CA ALA A 25 -14.87 9.59 -11.22
C ALA A 25 -16.13 9.05 -10.52
N ALA A 26 -17.14 8.65 -11.29
CA ALA A 26 -18.44 8.17 -10.83
C ALA A 26 -18.65 6.69 -11.21
N SER A 27 -17.67 5.86 -10.85
CA SER A 27 -17.78 4.40 -10.96
C SER A 27 -17.07 3.74 -9.77
N TYR A 28 -17.66 3.91 -8.58
CA TYR A 28 -17.46 2.96 -7.48
C TYR A 28 -18.04 1.61 -7.89
N SER A 29 -17.33 0.89 -8.75
CA SER A 29 -17.79 -0.41 -9.21
C SER A 29 -17.75 -1.39 -8.03
N THR A 30 -18.89 -2.01 -7.72
CA THR A 30 -18.95 -3.29 -7.01
C THR A 30 -18.53 -4.44 -7.94
N GLY A 31 -17.44 -4.23 -8.68
CA GLY A 31 -16.77 -5.23 -9.51
C GLY A 31 -15.63 -5.90 -8.74
N PRO A 32 -15.00 -6.94 -9.30
CA PRO A 32 -13.79 -7.51 -8.74
C PRO A 32 -12.69 -6.43 -8.68
N ARG A 33 -12.15 -6.17 -7.48
CA ARG A 33 -11.00 -5.26 -7.27
C ARG A 33 -9.88 -5.61 -8.24
N ASN A 34 -9.27 -4.61 -8.86
CA ASN A 34 -8.12 -4.82 -9.73
C ASN A 34 -6.96 -5.39 -8.89
N PRO A 35 -6.40 -6.58 -9.19
CA PRO A 35 -5.32 -7.18 -8.40
C PRO A 35 -4.07 -6.29 -8.27
N LEU A 36 -3.85 -5.36 -9.21
CA LEU A 36 -2.74 -4.41 -9.16
C LEU A 36 -2.93 -3.33 -8.08
N GLU A 37 -4.15 -3.06 -7.61
CA GLU A 37 -4.41 -2.11 -6.52
C GLU A 37 -3.76 -2.54 -5.21
N GLU A 38 -3.51 -3.85 -4.98
CA GLU A 38 -2.82 -4.34 -3.78
C GLU A 38 -1.38 -3.83 -3.64
N PHE A 39 -0.78 -3.27 -4.69
CA PHE A 39 0.57 -2.67 -4.64
C PHE A 39 0.57 -1.19 -4.22
N PHE A 40 -0.59 -0.58 -4.00
CA PHE A 40 -0.74 0.85 -3.70
C PHE A 40 -1.63 1.09 -2.48
N GLU A 41 -1.43 2.22 -1.78
CA GLU A 41 -2.28 2.59 -0.63
C GLU A 41 -3.64 3.13 -1.12
N ALA A 42 -4.61 2.24 -1.33
CA ALA A 42 -5.90 2.57 -1.95
C ALA A 42 -6.70 3.69 -1.24
N ASP A 43 -6.60 3.77 0.09
CA ASP A 43 -7.42 4.66 0.92
C ASP A 43 -6.74 5.98 1.31
N ARG A 44 -5.49 6.22 0.86
CA ARG A 44 -4.69 7.37 1.32
C ARG A 44 -4.55 8.44 0.26
N LYS A 45 -5.01 9.65 0.55
CA LYS A 45 -4.74 10.83 -0.28
C LYS A 45 -3.42 11.49 0.16
N PRO A 46 -2.67 12.11 -0.77
CA PRO A 46 -1.44 12.83 -0.41
C PRO A 46 -1.71 14.09 0.44
N ASP A 47 -2.97 14.52 0.50
CA ASP A 47 -3.47 15.74 1.18
C ASP A 47 -3.99 15.47 2.60
N ASP A 48 -3.97 14.21 3.07
CA ASP A 48 -4.43 13.86 4.42
C ASP A 48 -3.40 14.34 5.48
N GLU A 49 -3.67 15.50 6.09
CA GLU A 49 -2.77 16.15 7.08
C GLU A 49 -2.54 15.32 8.36
N THR A 50 -3.42 14.37 8.68
CA THR A 50 -3.31 13.57 9.91
C THR A 50 -2.16 12.55 9.83
N PRO A 51 -1.15 12.60 10.72
CA PRO A 51 -0.05 11.65 10.70
C PRO A 51 -0.50 10.24 11.10
N VAL A 52 -0.54 9.33 10.13
CA VAL A 52 -0.94 7.92 10.35
C VAL A 52 0.03 7.22 11.30
N VAL A 53 -0.45 6.87 12.49
CA VAL A 53 0.33 6.17 13.52
C VAL A 53 0.38 4.67 13.24
N TYR A 54 1.46 4.21 12.62
CA TYR A 54 1.69 2.77 12.42
C TYR A 54 2.11 2.08 13.73
N GLY A 55 1.39 1.04 14.10
CA GLY A 55 1.62 0.24 15.30
C GLY A 55 2.99 -0.48 15.36
N ARG A 56 3.14 -1.34 16.37
CA ARG A 56 4.39 -2.09 16.62
C ARG A 56 4.48 -3.41 15.85
N SER A 57 5.71 -3.92 15.73
CA SER A 57 5.95 -5.30 15.30
C SER A 57 5.45 -6.34 16.33
N TRP A 58 5.08 -7.52 15.85
CA TRP A 58 4.68 -8.68 16.68
C TRP A 58 5.86 -9.20 17.51
N LYS A 59 5.64 -9.54 18.78
CA LYS A 59 6.65 -10.18 19.64
C LYS A 59 6.69 -11.69 19.37
N ALA A 60 7.85 -12.33 19.57
CA ALA A 60 7.99 -13.77 19.40
C ALA A 60 7.03 -14.56 20.32
N SER A 61 6.84 -14.11 21.56
CA SER A 61 5.87 -14.69 22.51
C SER A 61 4.43 -14.72 22.00
N GLU A 62 4.03 -13.72 21.20
CA GLU A 62 2.68 -13.63 20.63
C GLU A 62 2.51 -14.59 19.43
N LEU A 63 3.58 -14.79 18.66
CA LEU A 63 3.61 -15.69 17.51
C LEU A 63 3.69 -17.16 17.91
N ARG A 64 4.35 -17.49 19.03
CA ARG A 64 4.39 -18.86 19.59
C ARG A 64 3.02 -19.44 19.92
N LEU A 65 2.04 -18.58 20.23
CA LEU A 65 0.66 -18.97 20.54
C LEU A 65 -0.24 -19.16 19.31
N LYS A 66 0.28 -19.02 18.09
CA LYS A 66 -0.50 -19.11 16.83
C LYS A 66 -0.33 -20.44 16.10
N SER A 67 -1.39 -20.89 15.44
CA SER A 67 -1.33 -22.11 14.61
C SER A 67 -0.35 -21.95 13.44
N TRP A 68 0.03 -23.05 12.80
CA TRP A 68 0.86 -22.99 11.60
C TRP A 68 0.17 -22.21 10.47
N ASP A 69 -1.14 -22.45 10.28
CA ASP A 69 -1.96 -21.78 9.27
C ASP A 69 -2.12 -20.27 9.53
N ASP A 70 -2.32 -19.85 10.78
CA ASP A 70 -2.33 -18.43 11.15
C ASP A 70 -0.99 -17.74 10.85
N LEU A 71 0.14 -18.40 11.15
CA LEU A 71 1.47 -17.87 10.86
C LEU A 71 1.73 -17.79 9.35
N ASN A 72 1.25 -18.77 8.57
CA ASN A 72 1.32 -18.76 7.11
C ASN A 72 0.45 -17.64 6.50
N LYS A 73 -0.80 -17.48 6.95
CA LYS A 73 -1.67 -16.36 6.56
C LYS A 73 -1.05 -15.01 6.90
N LEU A 74 -0.54 -14.85 8.12
CA LEU A 74 0.17 -13.64 8.56
C LEU A 74 1.42 -13.37 7.71
N TRP A 75 2.17 -14.40 7.33
CA TRP A 75 3.32 -14.27 6.43
C TRP A 75 2.92 -13.65 5.09
N TYR A 76 1.83 -14.12 4.47
CA TYR A 76 1.34 -13.55 3.20
C TYR A 76 0.79 -12.13 3.36
N VAL A 77 0.12 -11.80 4.45
CA VAL A 77 -0.29 -10.41 4.77
C VAL A 77 0.94 -9.49 4.85
N LEU A 78 1.99 -9.92 5.56
CA LEU A 78 3.25 -9.17 5.66
C LEU A 78 4.01 -9.10 4.33
N LEU A 79 3.88 -10.11 3.46
CA LEU A 79 4.49 -10.14 2.14
C LEU A 79 3.82 -9.12 1.20
N LYS A 80 2.48 -9.05 1.18
CA LYS A 80 1.72 -8.03 0.43
C LYS A 80 2.10 -6.61 0.89
N GLU A 81 2.02 -6.37 2.20
CA GLU A 81 2.44 -5.14 2.86
C GLU A 81 3.89 -4.74 2.50
N LYS A 82 4.84 -5.69 2.56
CA LYS A 82 6.24 -5.44 2.16
C LYS A 82 6.34 -5.03 0.69
N ASN A 83 5.59 -5.68 -0.20
CA ASN A 83 5.63 -5.40 -1.64
C ASN A 83 5.06 -4.00 -1.94
N MET A 84 3.89 -3.67 -1.38
CA MET A 84 3.28 -2.34 -1.48
C MET A 84 4.23 -1.23 -1.00
N LEU A 85 4.86 -1.40 0.17
CA LEU A 85 5.81 -0.42 0.71
C LEU A 85 7.07 -0.26 -0.16
N MET A 86 7.53 -1.33 -0.80
CA MET A 86 8.67 -1.26 -1.73
C MET A 86 8.30 -0.53 -3.01
N THR A 87 7.11 -0.78 -3.57
CA THR A 87 6.56 -0.04 -4.72
C THR A 87 6.46 1.45 -4.40
N GLN A 88 5.79 1.81 -3.30
CA GLN A 88 5.63 3.20 -2.87
C GLN A 88 6.98 3.90 -2.64
N ARG A 89 7.95 3.21 -2.01
CA ARG A 89 9.30 3.74 -1.81
C ARG A 89 10.03 4.01 -3.12
N GLN A 90 9.90 3.11 -4.09
CA GLN A 90 10.54 3.28 -5.41
C GLN A 90 9.88 4.42 -6.21
N MET A 91 8.55 4.54 -6.17
CA MET A 91 7.83 5.63 -6.82
C MET A 91 8.21 7.00 -6.26
N LEU A 92 8.20 7.16 -4.93
CA LEU A 92 8.57 8.43 -4.30
C LEU A 92 10.04 8.76 -4.57
N HIS A 93 10.95 7.79 -4.51
CA HIS A 93 12.35 7.99 -4.88
C HIS A 93 12.52 8.46 -6.33
N ALA A 94 11.77 7.88 -7.29
CA ALA A 94 11.79 8.29 -8.69
C ALA A 94 11.20 9.70 -8.92
N GLN A 95 10.37 10.20 -8.00
CA GLN A 95 9.83 11.56 -7.98
C GLN A 95 10.67 12.52 -7.12
N ASN A 96 11.84 12.10 -6.63
CA ASN A 96 12.69 12.83 -5.67
C ASN A 96 11.99 13.20 -4.34
N LEU A 97 10.91 12.49 -3.99
CA LEU A 97 10.16 12.65 -2.75
C LEU A 97 10.67 11.71 -1.65
N ARG A 98 10.60 12.16 -0.39
CA ARG A 98 11.01 11.37 0.77
C ARG A 98 9.93 10.35 1.12
N PHE A 99 10.32 9.09 1.30
CA PHE A 99 9.41 8.04 1.78
C PHE A 99 8.90 8.33 3.21
N PRO A 100 7.57 8.38 3.44
CA PRO A 100 7.00 8.57 4.77
C PRO A 100 7.18 7.31 5.62
N ASN A 101 7.46 7.47 6.92
CA ASN A 101 7.51 6.41 7.93
C ASN A 101 8.36 5.17 7.50
N PRO A 102 9.67 5.36 7.23
CA PRO A 102 10.58 4.29 6.78
C PRO A 102 10.73 3.14 7.78
N GLU A 103 10.38 3.35 9.05
CA GLU A 103 10.42 2.31 10.08
C GLU A 103 9.33 1.25 9.89
N ARG A 104 8.28 1.51 9.10
CA ARG A 104 7.24 0.53 8.73
C ARG A 104 7.84 -0.70 8.04
N ILE A 105 8.73 -0.50 7.07
CA ILE A 105 9.47 -1.58 6.38
C ILE A 105 10.27 -2.42 7.39
N SER A 106 10.93 -1.77 8.36
CA SER A 106 11.69 -2.45 9.40
C SER A 106 10.79 -3.21 10.39
N LYS A 107 9.62 -2.67 10.76
CA LYS A 107 8.60 -3.34 11.60
C LYS A 107 8.08 -4.62 10.94
N VAL A 108 7.81 -4.57 9.63
CA VAL A 108 7.36 -5.72 8.81
C VAL A 108 8.46 -6.79 8.74
N ARG A 109 9.67 -6.43 8.30
CA ARG A 109 10.82 -7.35 8.22
C ARG A 109 11.13 -8.02 9.57
N LYS A 110 11.07 -7.27 10.67
CA LYS A 110 11.29 -7.79 12.03
C LYS A 110 10.23 -8.80 12.45
N THR A 111 8.99 -8.63 12.01
CA THR A 111 7.92 -9.61 12.21
C THR A 111 8.18 -10.88 11.40
N MET A 112 8.46 -10.76 10.10
CA MET A 112 8.77 -11.91 9.24
C MET A 112 9.94 -12.74 9.79
N CYS A 113 11.02 -12.09 10.23
CA CYS A 113 12.15 -12.76 10.89
C CYS A 113 11.74 -13.54 12.15
N ARG A 114 10.85 -12.97 13.00
CA ARG A 114 10.32 -13.66 14.18
C ARG A 114 9.41 -14.84 13.84
N ILE A 115 8.67 -14.78 12.73
CA ILE A 115 7.88 -15.93 12.24
C ILE A 115 8.83 -17.08 11.87
N LYS A 116 9.87 -16.82 11.06
CA LYS A 116 10.89 -17.84 10.72
C LYS A 116 11.53 -18.43 11.98
N HIS A 117 11.92 -17.58 12.94
CA HIS A 117 12.48 -18.02 14.22
C HIS A 117 11.55 -18.96 15.00
N VAL A 118 10.28 -18.60 15.20
CA VAL A 118 9.30 -19.44 15.92
C VAL A 118 9.00 -20.75 15.18
N LEU A 119 8.98 -20.75 13.85
CA LEU A 119 8.83 -21.98 13.08
C LEU A 119 10.10 -22.86 13.16
N THR A 120 11.29 -22.27 13.26
CA THR A 120 12.54 -23.00 13.52
C THR A 120 12.60 -23.59 14.93
N GLU A 121 12.12 -22.86 15.96
CA GLU A 121 11.99 -23.39 17.33
C GLU A 121 11.14 -24.68 17.32
N ARG A 122 9.93 -24.63 16.75
CA ARG A 122 9.04 -25.80 16.61
C ARG A 122 9.69 -26.95 15.83
N ALA A 123 10.46 -26.65 14.78
CA ALA A 123 11.17 -27.66 14.01
C ALA A 123 12.36 -28.29 14.75
N ILE A 124 12.84 -27.69 15.84
CA ILE A 124 13.85 -28.27 16.74
C ILE A 124 13.18 -29.14 17.82
N GLU A 125 11.97 -28.77 18.25
CA GLU A 125 11.16 -29.53 19.21
C GLU A 125 10.51 -30.80 18.63
N GLU A 126 10.30 -30.87 17.31
CA GLU A 126 9.73 -32.05 16.63
C GLU A 126 10.62 -33.30 16.81
N PRO A 127 10.10 -34.40 17.40
CA PRO A 127 10.92 -35.57 17.77
C PRO A 127 11.29 -36.47 16.58
N ASP A 128 10.55 -36.42 15.46
CA ASP A 128 10.89 -37.14 14.23
C ASP A 128 11.95 -36.37 13.43
N PRO A 129 13.17 -36.92 13.23
CA PRO A 129 14.22 -36.25 12.47
C PRO A 129 13.82 -35.94 11.01
N ARG A 130 12.94 -36.74 10.41
CA ARG A 130 12.48 -36.53 9.01
C ARG A 130 11.62 -35.28 8.94
N ARG A 131 10.54 -35.21 9.72
CA ARG A 131 9.66 -34.03 9.82
C ARG A 131 10.43 -32.78 10.24
N SER A 132 11.33 -32.90 11.22
CA SER A 132 12.22 -31.81 11.62
C SER A 132 13.03 -31.24 10.43
N SER A 133 13.57 -32.11 9.58
CA SER A 133 14.33 -31.71 8.39
C SER A 133 13.47 -31.06 7.31
N GLU A 134 12.25 -31.56 7.09
CA GLU A 134 11.27 -31.01 6.14
C GLU A 134 10.78 -29.62 6.59
N MET A 135 10.44 -29.47 7.87
CA MET A 135 10.06 -28.19 8.46
C MET A 135 11.19 -27.16 8.33
N LYS A 136 12.45 -27.53 8.65
CA LYS A 136 13.62 -26.66 8.47
C LYS A 136 13.80 -26.24 7.01
N ARG A 137 13.62 -27.17 6.06
CA ARG A 137 13.67 -26.89 4.62
C ARG A 137 12.58 -25.90 4.19
N MET A 138 11.33 -26.12 4.63
CA MET A 138 10.22 -25.19 4.35
C MET A 138 10.48 -23.80 4.91
N VAL A 139 10.89 -23.70 6.18
CA VAL A 139 11.16 -22.39 6.82
C VAL A 139 12.29 -21.64 6.12
N ASN A 140 13.31 -22.34 5.61
CA ASN A 140 14.37 -21.71 4.84
C ASN A 140 13.91 -21.23 3.46
N ALA A 141 12.91 -21.86 2.85
CA ALA A 141 12.33 -21.48 1.55
C ALA A 141 11.36 -20.28 1.61
N LEU A 142 10.91 -19.88 2.81
CA LEU A 142 10.10 -18.66 3.05
C LEU A 142 10.94 -17.36 2.98
#